data_AF-A0A6B2T5F9-F1
#
_entry.id   AF-A0A6B2T5F9-F1
#
_cell.length_a   1.000
_cell.length_b   1.000
_cell.length_c   1.000
_cell.angle_alpha   90.00
_cell.angle_beta   90.00
_cell.angle_gamma   90.00
#
_symmetry.space_group_name_H-M   'P 1'
#
loop_
_entity.id
_entity.type
_entity.pdbx_description
1 polymer ?
#
loop_
_entity_poly.entity_id
_entity_poly.type
_entity_poly.pdbx_seq_one_letter_code
_entity_poly.pdbx_strand_id
1 'polypeptide(L)'
;TGHRAVAALAEAGLVTGVITQNVDGLQQAAGAPNVVELHGTLGRVICLDCGAAYDRATLDERLRRANPGFEETAARHRAARVNPDGDVDLPDEAVSGFRTVACTACGTGVLKPDVVFFGENVPPERVAVCRSLIDGATTVLVLGSSLTVMSGLRFVRQAAQSGTPVLIVNQGPTRGDRLATRVDLPLGRALTDVARQVLPPS
;
A
#
# COMPACT_ATOMS: atom_id res chain seq x y z
N THR A 1 0.33 5.75 -16.85
CA THR A 1 0.60 6.15 -15.45
C THR A 1 1.76 5.32 -14.93
N GLY A 2 2.37 5.70 -13.80
CA GLY A 2 3.47 4.91 -13.19
C GLY A 2 3.09 3.46 -12.91
N HIS A 3 1.92 3.22 -12.29
CA HIS A 3 1.42 1.87 -12.01
C HIS A 3 1.30 1.01 -13.28
N ARG A 4 0.73 1.55 -14.37
CA ARG A 4 0.63 0.83 -15.65
C ARG A 4 1.99 0.54 -16.29
N ALA A 5 2.97 1.44 -16.12
CA ALA A 5 4.32 1.19 -16.60
C ALA A 5 4.97 0.03 -15.84
N VAL A 6 4.81 -0.05 -14.52
CA VAL A 6 5.28 -1.20 -13.72
C VAL A 6 4.56 -2.49 -14.14
N ALA A 7 3.24 -2.44 -14.36
CA ALA A 7 2.49 -3.60 -14.84
C ALA A 7 3.00 -4.09 -16.20
N ALA A 8 3.21 -3.20 -17.17
CA ALA A 8 3.74 -3.56 -18.48
C ALA A 8 5.17 -4.13 -18.42
N LEU A 9 6.03 -3.60 -17.54
CA LEU A 9 7.37 -4.17 -17.30
C LEU A 9 7.29 -5.57 -16.68
N ALA A 10 6.31 -5.82 -15.81
CA ALA A 10 6.09 -7.14 -15.22
C ALA A 10 5.54 -8.15 -16.24
N GLU A 11 4.59 -7.74 -17.10
CA GLU A 11 4.08 -8.55 -18.21
C GLU A 11 5.19 -8.94 -19.20
N ALA A 12 6.16 -8.05 -19.43
CA ALA A 12 7.34 -8.32 -20.25
C ALA A 12 8.42 -9.17 -19.54
N GLY A 13 8.19 -9.61 -18.30
CA GLY A 13 9.14 -10.42 -17.53
C GLY A 13 10.33 -9.66 -16.95
N LEU A 14 10.34 -8.32 -17.03
CA LEU A 14 11.42 -7.47 -16.51
C LEU A 14 11.26 -7.16 -15.01
N VAL A 15 10.04 -7.29 -14.48
CA VAL A 15 9.73 -7.16 -13.05
C VAL A 15 9.11 -8.46 -12.55
N THR A 16 9.79 -9.14 -11.63
CA THR A 16 9.38 -10.46 -11.14
C THR A 16 8.40 -10.39 -9.96
N GLY A 17 8.37 -9.27 -9.25
CA GLY A 17 7.44 -9.01 -8.15
C GLY A 17 7.44 -7.54 -7.71
N VAL A 18 6.36 -7.13 -7.05
CA VAL A 18 6.20 -5.75 -6.56
C VAL A 18 5.87 -5.78 -5.07
N ILE A 19 6.67 -5.09 -4.26
CA ILE A 19 6.37 -4.86 -2.85
C ILE A 19 5.87 -3.42 -2.73
N THR A 20 4.60 -3.24 -2.37
CA THR A 20 4.01 -1.91 -2.19
C THR A 20 3.83 -1.58 -0.71
N GLN A 21 4.17 -0.34 -0.33
CA GLN A 21 3.82 0.25 0.97
C GLN A 21 2.45 0.94 0.94
N ASN A 22 1.91 1.18 -0.26
CA ASN A 22 0.60 1.80 -0.42
C ASN A 22 -0.50 0.77 -0.13
N VAL A 23 -1.61 1.26 0.39
CA VAL A 23 -2.79 0.46 0.79
C VAL A 23 -3.99 0.71 -0.13
N ASP A 24 -3.77 1.45 -1.23
CA ASP A 24 -4.81 1.97 -2.15
C ASP A 24 -5.29 0.96 -3.22
N GLY A 25 -4.55 -0.15 -3.41
CA GLY A 25 -4.86 -1.17 -4.42
C GLY A 25 -4.57 -0.76 -5.88
N LEU A 26 -3.94 0.39 -6.13
CA LEU A 26 -3.73 0.91 -7.48
C LEU A 26 -2.78 0.06 -8.32
N GLN A 27 -1.85 -0.66 -7.68
CA GLN A 27 -0.90 -1.53 -8.37
C GLN A 27 -1.61 -2.75 -8.99
N GLN A 28 -2.54 -3.35 -8.23
CA GLN A 28 -3.38 -4.45 -8.68
C GLN A 28 -4.38 -3.99 -9.73
N ALA A 29 -5.02 -2.82 -9.51
CA ALA A 29 -5.93 -2.23 -10.49
C ALA A 29 -5.23 -1.89 -11.84
N ALA A 30 -3.90 -1.70 -11.82
CA ALA A 30 -3.10 -1.51 -13.02
C ALA A 30 -2.72 -2.82 -13.74
N GLY A 31 -3.04 -3.99 -13.17
CA GLY A 31 -2.79 -5.30 -13.75
C GLY A 31 -1.43 -5.92 -13.39
N ALA A 32 -0.68 -5.35 -12.45
CA ALA A 32 0.61 -5.91 -12.10
C ALA A 32 0.45 -7.30 -11.41
N PRO A 33 1.14 -8.34 -11.90
CA PRO A 33 1.19 -9.63 -11.22
C PRO A 33 2.11 -9.56 -9.98
N ASN A 34 1.99 -10.56 -9.10
CA ASN A 34 2.91 -10.79 -7.97
C ASN A 34 3.10 -9.56 -7.05
N VAL A 35 2.00 -8.89 -6.70
CA VAL A 35 2.01 -7.73 -5.79
C VAL A 35 1.87 -8.19 -4.35
N VAL A 36 2.79 -7.76 -3.50
CA VAL A 36 2.74 -7.93 -2.04
C VAL A 36 2.44 -6.58 -1.39
N GLU A 37 1.28 -6.50 -0.75
CA GLU A 37 0.81 -5.34 0.00
C GLU A 37 1.45 -5.32 1.39
N LEU A 38 2.66 -4.77 1.51
CA LEU A 38 3.44 -4.81 2.75
C LEU A 38 2.65 -4.29 3.96
N HIS A 39 1.93 -3.18 3.79
CA HIS A 39 1.12 -2.56 4.84
C HIS A 39 -0.35 -2.97 4.77
N GLY A 40 -0.69 -4.00 3.99
CA GLY A 40 -2.07 -4.45 3.82
C GLY A 40 -2.85 -3.56 2.84
N THR A 41 -4.17 -3.54 2.96
CA THR A 41 -5.07 -2.97 1.96
C THR A 41 -6.32 -2.37 2.57
N LEU A 42 -6.76 -1.23 2.02
CA LEU A 42 -8.03 -0.61 2.38
C LEU A 42 -9.23 -1.35 1.79
N GLY A 43 -9.02 -2.25 0.82
CA GLY A 43 -10.08 -3.03 0.18
C GLY A 43 -10.63 -4.17 1.06
N ARG A 44 -9.95 -4.51 2.16
CA ARG A 44 -10.28 -5.63 3.04
C ARG A 44 -10.38 -5.18 4.50
N VAL A 45 -11.25 -5.85 5.24
CA VAL A 45 -11.48 -5.66 6.68
C VAL A 45 -11.28 -7.01 7.36
N ILE A 46 -10.64 -7.04 8.51
CA ILE A 46 -10.46 -8.21 9.35
C ILE A 46 -11.12 -8.03 10.71
N CYS A 47 -11.59 -9.12 11.30
CA CYS A 47 -11.97 -9.16 12.70
C CYS A 47 -10.73 -9.43 13.57
N LEU A 48 -10.50 -8.59 14.57
CA LEU A 48 -9.36 -8.74 15.48
C LEU A 48 -9.49 -9.93 16.44
N ASP A 49 -10.71 -10.40 16.67
CA ASP A 49 -10.98 -11.49 17.62
C ASP A 49 -10.90 -12.87 16.94
N CYS A 50 -11.53 -13.02 15.77
CA CYS A 50 -11.67 -14.32 15.10
C CYS A 50 -10.97 -14.42 13.73
N GLY A 51 -10.34 -13.35 13.24
CA GLY A 51 -9.61 -13.33 11.97
C GLY A 51 -10.49 -13.38 10.70
N ALA A 52 -11.82 -13.37 10.83
CA ALA A 52 -12.73 -13.35 9.68
C ALA A 52 -12.47 -12.10 8.81
N ALA A 53 -12.37 -12.31 7.50
CA ALA A 53 -12.11 -11.26 6.52
C ALA A 53 -13.37 -10.91 5.71
N TYR A 54 -13.53 -9.64 5.38
CA TYR A 54 -14.67 -9.10 4.62
C TYR A 54 -14.18 -8.07 3.60
N ASP A 55 -14.89 -7.93 2.50
CA ASP A 55 -14.70 -6.80 1.59
C ASP A 55 -15.08 -5.49 2.28
N ARG A 56 -14.28 -4.44 2.06
CA ARG A 56 -14.55 -3.11 2.60
C ARG A 56 -15.94 -2.59 2.23
N ALA A 57 -16.37 -2.81 0.99
CA ALA A 57 -17.70 -2.43 0.52
C ALA A 57 -18.84 -3.07 1.33
N THR A 58 -18.64 -4.32 1.79
CA THR A 58 -19.62 -5.01 2.64
C THR A 58 -19.71 -4.37 4.02
N LEU A 59 -18.58 -3.96 4.61
CA LEU A 59 -18.59 -3.21 5.86
C LEU A 59 -19.27 -1.84 5.67
N ASP A 60 -18.93 -1.11 4.61
CA ASP A 60 -19.49 0.22 4.35
C ASP A 60 -21.02 0.20 4.22
N GLU A 61 -21.59 -0.79 3.54
CA GLU A 61 -23.05 -0.97 3.45
C GLU A 61 -23.68 -1.19 4.84
N ARG A 62 -23.03 -2.00 5.68
CA ARG A 62 -23.51 -2.27 7.04
C ARG A 62 -23.42 -1.03 7.94
N LEU A 63 -22.34 -0.28 7.83
CA LEU A 63 -22.16 0.98 8.55
C LEU A 63 -23.19 2.02 8.10
N ARG A 64 -23.43 2.19 6.79
CA ARG A 64 -24.48 3.09 6.27
C ARG A 64 -25.85 2.74 6.83
N ARG A 65 -26.20 1.45 6.88
CA ARG A 65 -27.47 0.98 7.45
C ARG A 65 -27.59 1.23 8.95
N ALA A 66 -26.50 1.10 9.70
CA ALA A 66 -26.46 1.38 11.13
C ALA A 66 -26.49 2.88 11.45
N ASN A 67 -26.14 3.73 10.47
CA ASN A 67 -25.93 5.17 10.64
C ASN A 67 -26.71 6.00 9.59
N PRO A 68 -28.06 5.91 9.56
CA PRO A 68 -28.86 6.70 8.63
C PRO A 68 -28.62 8.20 8.84
N GLY A 69 -28.35 8.94 7.76
CA GLY A 69 -28.10 10.39 7.79
C GLY A 69 -26.67 10.81 8.16
N PHE A 70 -25.79 9.87 8.52
CA PHE A 70 -24.42 10.20 8.91
C PHE A 70 -23.57 10.76 7.76
N GLU A 71 -23.79 10.31 6.52
CA GLU A 71 -23.05 10.85 5.37
C GLU A 71 -23.29 12.35 5.17
N GLU A 72 -24.52 12.82 5.39
CA GLU A 72 -24.85 14.24 5.32
C GLU A 72 -24.18 15.02 6.46
N THR A 73 -24.18 14.47 7.66
CA THR A 73 -23.47 15.04 8.82
C THR A 73 -21.97 15.13 8.52
N ALA A 74 -21.35 14.04 8.07
CA ALA A 74 -19.94 14.01 7.71
C ALA A 74 -19.63 15.00 6.59
N ALA A 75 -20.47 15.09 5.55
CA ALA A 75 -20.29 16.02 4.43
C ALA A 75 -20.27 17.49 4.87
N ARG A 76 -21.05 17.87 5.88
CA ARG A 76 -21.06 19.24 6.44
C ARG A 76 -19.74 19.62 7.12
N HIS A 77 -19.00 18.61 7.60
CA HIS A 77 -17.74 18.79 8.33
C HIS A 77 -16.51 18.35 7.52
N ARG A 78 -16.71 17.72 6.35
CA ARG A 78 -15.63 17.13 5.56
C ARG A 78 -14.68 18.23 5.07
N ALA A 79 -13.44 18.20 5.53
CA ALA A 79 -12.37 18.97 4.91
C ALA A 79 -12.16 18.49 3.45
N ALA A 80 -11.65 19.39 2.59
CA ALA A 80 -11.48 19.11 1.17
C ALA A 80 -10.41 18.03 0.84
N ARG A 81 -9.65 17.53 1.82
CA ARG A 81 -8.53 16.60 1.62
C ARG A 81 -8.74 15.31 2.41
N VAL A 82 -8.48 14.19 1.74
CA VAL A 82 -8.44 12.84 2.30
C VAL A 82 -6.96 12.46 2.47
N ASN A 83 -6.61 11.84 3.60
CA ASN A 83 -5.27 11.39 3.89
C ASN A 83 -4.89 10.15 3.04
N PRO A 84 -3.59 9.83 2.88
CA PRO A 84 -3.15 8.69 2.08
C PRO A 84 -3.67 7.32 2.53
N ASP A 85 -4.04 7.18 3.80
CA ASP A 85 -4.68 6.00 4.41
C ASP A 85 -6.22 6.03 4.30
N GLY A 86 -6.78 7.06 3.68
CA GLY A 86 -8.23 7.23 3.50
C GLY A 86 -8.93 8.00 4.61
N ASP A 87 -8.21 8.45 5.64
CA ASP A 87 -8.80 9.19 6.75
C ASP A 87 -9.20 10.62 6.40
N VAL A 88 -10.17 11.15 7.13
CA VAL A 88 -10.60 12.55 7.07
C VAL A 88 -10.77 13.06 8.49
N ASP A 89 -10.26 14.26 8.74
CA ASP A 89 -10.46 14.95 10.01
C ASP A 89 -11.93 15.37 10.15
N LEU A 90 -12.61 14.78 11.13
CA LEU A 90 -13.96 15.16 11.55
C LEU A 90 -13.92 15.56 13.03
N PRO A 91 -14.68 16.58 13.44
CA PRO A 91 -14.76 16.98 14.84
C PRO A 91 -15.45 15.91 15.69
N ASP A 92 -15.09 15.80 16.96
CA ASP A 92 -15.60 14.77 17.88
C ASP A 92 -17.14 14.77 17.94
N GLU A 93 -17.77 15.94 17.86
CA GLU A 93 -19.23 16.07 17.86
C GLU A 93 -19.86 15.38 16.65
N ALA A 94 -19.20 15.44 15.48
CA ALA A 94 -19.69 14.82 14.26
C ALA A 94 -19.62 13.29 14.30
N VAL A 95 -18.66 12.71 15.05
CA VAL A 95 -18.50 11.25 15.17
C VAL A 95 -19.17 10.66 16.42
N SER A 96 -19.58 11.49 17.38
CA SER A 96 -20.20 11.06 18.65
C SER A 96 -21.44 10.16 18.48
N GLY A 97 -22.21 10.36 17.41
CA GLY A 97 -23.39 9.56 17.08
C GLY A 97 -23.13 8.31 16.24
N PHE A 98 -21.89 8.08 15.82
CA PHE A 98 -21.53 6.99 14.93
C PHE A 98 -21.57 5.63 15.65
N ARG A 99 -22.25 4.67 15.03
CA ARG A 99 -22.41 3.30 15.51
C ARG A 99 -21.53 2.37 14.69
N THR A 100 -20.61 1.69 15.36
CA THR A 100 -19.85 0.60 14.76
C THR A 100 -20.72 -0.66 14.62
N VAL A 101 -20.26 -1.62 13.82
CA VAL A 101 -20.93 -2.92 13.66
C VAL A 101 -19.98 -4.06 14.05
N ALA A 102 -20.51 -5.06 14.74
CA ALA A 102 -19.73 -6.22 15.16
C ALA A 102 -19.42 -7.19 14.01
N CYS A 103 -18.43 -8.05 14.17
CA CYS A 103 -18.16 -9.16 13.27
C CYS A 103 -19.38 -10.08 13.10
N THR A 104 -19.76 -10.44 11.87
CA THR A 104 -20.88 -11.37 11.63
C THR A 104 -20.53 -12.83 11.90
N ALA A 105 -19.23 -13.17 11.92
CA ALA A 105 -18.77 -14.53 12.20
C ALA A 105 -18.77 -14.87 13.70
N CYS A 106 -18.27 -13.97 14.56
CA CYS A 106 -18.22 -14.19 16.02
C CYS A 106 -19.24 -13.38 16.83
N GLY A 107 -19.94 -12.43 16.22
CA GLY A 107 -21.00 -11.64 16.85
C GLY A 107 -20.52 -10.47 17.73
N THR A 108 -19.28 -10.48 18.19
CA THR A 108 -18.75 -9.47 19.13
C THR A 108 -17.51 -8.73 18.63
N GLY A 109 -16.75 -9.34 17.73
CA GLY A 109 -15.39 -8.89 17.46
C GLY A 109 -15.30 -7.57 16.70
N VAL A 110 -14.22 -6.83 17.01
CA VAL A 110 -13.92 -5.53 16.41
C VAL A 110 -13.44 -5.73 14.98
N LEU A 111 -14.03 -4.96 14.06
CA LEU A 111 -13.65 -4.95 12.65
C LEU A 111 -12.67 -3.81 12.40
N LYS A 112 -11.53 -4.12 11.79
CA LYS A 112 -10.47 -3.18 11.43
C LYS A 112 -10.16 -3.30 9.94
N PRO A 113 -9.90 -2.21 9.20
CA PRO A 113 -9.24 -2.32 7.91
C PRO A 113 -7.99 -3.21 8.03
N ASP A 114 -7.75 -4.07 7.05
CA ASP A 114 -6.56 -4.93 7.02
C ASP A 114 -5.34 -4.13 6.57
N VAL A 115 -5.04 -3.09 7.33
CA VAL A 115 -3.90 -2.19 7.15
C VAL A 115 -3.04 -2.24 8.40
N VAL A 116 -1.72 -2.19 8.23
CA VAL A 116 -0.76 -2.08 9.32
C VAL A 116 -0.71 -0.61 9.75
N PHE A 117 -1.24 -0.31 10.94
CA PHE A 117 -1.21 1.03 11.51
C PHE A 117 0.18 1.38 12.07
N PHE A 118 0.40 2.67 12.31
CA PHE A 118 1.63 3.12 12.95
C PHE A 118 1.78 2.47 14.34
N GLY A 119 2.95 1.87 14.59
CA GLY A 119 3.23 1.11 15.81
C GLY A 119 2.88 -0.38 15.73
N GLU A 120 2.10 -0.81 14.73
CA GLU A 120 1.84 -2.24 14.49
C GLU A 120 3.00 -2.91 13.75
N ASN A 121 3.12 -4.23 13.93
CA ASN A 121 4.06 -5.05 13.20
C ASN A 121 3.43 -5.53 11.89
N VAL A 122 4.22 -5.47 10.81
CA VAL A 122 3.87 -6.18 9.58
C VAL A 122 3.86 -7.69 9.88
N PRO A 123 2.84 -8.45 9.45
CA PRO A 123 2.76 -9.88 9.72
C PRO A 123 4.01 -10.65 9.25
N PRO A 124 4.58 -11.55 10.07
CA PRO A 124 5.85 -12.22 9.76
C PRO A 124 5.86 -12.99 8.44
N GLU A 125 4.75 -13.67 8.11
CA GLU A 125 4.55 -14.42 6.87
C GLU A 125 4.62 -13.49 5.66
N ARG A 126 4.05 -12.29 5.76
CA ARG A 126 4.12 -11.28 4.71
C ARG A 126 5.54 -10.76 4.52
N VAL A 127 6.26 -10.53 5.62
CA VAL A 127 7.69 -10.16 5.57
C VAL A 127 8.52 -11.28 4.94
N ALA A 128 8.23 -12.54 5.23
CA ALA A 128 8.93 -13.69 4.65
C ALA A 128 8.75 -13.75 3.12
N VAL A 129 7.53 -13.51 2.61
CA VAL A 129 7.28 -13.42 1.16
C VAL A 129 8.11 -12.29 0.54
N CYS A 130 8.10 -11.10 1.14
CA CYS A 130 8.92 -9.98 0.66
C CYS A 130 10.41 -10.31 0.66
N ARG A 131 10.92 -10.97 1.70
CA ARG A 131 12.33 -11.39 1.76
C ARG A 131 12.68 -12.33 0.62
N SER A 132 11.84 -13.32 0.35
CA SER A 132 12.04 -14.26 -0.75
C SER A 132 12.08 -13.57 -2.12
N LEU A 133 11.27 -12.53 -2.34
CA LEU A 133 11.32 -11.75 -3.58
C LEU A 133 12.64 -11.00 -3.71
N ILE A 134 13.15 -10.42 -2.61
CA ILE A 134 14.43 -9.71 -2.59
C ILE A 134 15.60 -10.67 -2.82
N ASP A 135 15.57 -11.85 -2.19
CA ASP A 135 16.63 -12.86 -2.32
C ASP A 135 16.73 -13.42 -3.75
N GLY A 136 15.60 -13.50 -4.47
CA GLY A 136 15.55 -13.92 -5.86
C GLY A 136 15.82 -12.81 -6.88
N ALA A 137 15.99 -11.55 -6.44
CA ALA A 137 16.13 -10.42 -7.35
C ALA A 137 17.59 -10.22 -7.79
N THR A 138 17.79 -9.97 -9.09
CA THR A 138 19.08 -9.53 -9.64
C THR A 138 19.30 -8.03 -9.45
N THR A 139 18.24 -7.26 -9.20
CA THR A 139 18.25 -5.83 -8.94
C THR A 139 17.02 -5.44 -8.16
N VAL A 140 17.16 -4.52 -7.22
CA VAL A 140 16.03 -3.94 -6.47
C VAL A 140 15.83 -2.49 -6.90
N LEU A 141 14.61 -2.16 -7.29
CA LEU A 141 14.22 -0.81 -7.69
C LEU A 141 13.22 -0.23 -6.68
N VAL A 142 13.60 0.85 -6.00
CA VAL A 142 12.73 1.60 -5.10
C VAL A 142 12.09 2.75 -5.86
N LEU A 143 10.77 2.81 -5.82
CA LEU A 143 9.97 3.77 -6.59
C LEU A 143 9.17 4.66 -5.65
N GLY A 144 9.48 5.96 -5.62
CA GLY A 144 8.66 6.98 -4.93
C GLY A 144 8.52 6.78 -3.42
N SER A 145 9.57 6.30 -2.75
CA SER A 145 9.56 6.16 -1.30
C SER A 145 10.74 6.90 -0.67
N SER A 146 10.46 7.68 0.37
CA SER A 146 11.49 8.29 1.22
C SER A 146 12.24 7.26 2.08
N LEU A 147 11.69 6.05 2.22
CA LEU A 147 12.21 4.96 3.06
C LEU A 147 12.46 5.37 4.53
N THR A 148 11.73 6.39 5.01
CA THR A 148 11.88 6.85 6.41
C THR A 148 11.50 5.77 7.41
N VAL A 149 10.49 4.96 7.08
CA VAL A 149 10.01 3.85 7.90
C VAL A 149 10.84 2.59 7.64
N MET A 150 11.26 1.93 8.74
CA MET A 150 12.08 0.72 8.68
C MET A 150 11.42 -0.45 7.95
N SER A 151 10.09 -0.44 7.82
CA SER A 151 9.32 -1.51 7.22
C SER A 151 9.65 -1.71 5.74
N GLY A 152 9.87 -0.63 4.98
CA GLY A 152 10.39 -0.68 3.61
C GLY A 152 11.93 -0.70 3.56
N LEU A 153 12.61 0.14 4.35
CA LEU A 153 14.08 0.27 4.33
C LEU A 153 14.81 -1.04 4.60
N ARG A 154 14.24 -1.96 5.40
CA ARG A 154 14.86 -3.26 5.68
C ARG A 154 15.15 -4.08 4.42
N PHE A 155 14.34 -3.97 3.38
CA PHE A 155 14.54 -4.71 2.12
C PHE A 155 15.68 -4.13 1.30
N VAL A 156 15.86 -2.80 1.33
CA VAL A 156 17.04 -2.14 0.75
C VAL A 156 18.32 -2.54 1.49
N ARG A 157 18.27 -2.61 2.83
CA ARG A 157 19.41 -3.06 3.64
C ARG A 157 19.75 -4.51 3.36
N GLN A 158 18.75 -5.37 3.23
CA GLN A 158 18.93 -6.78 2.86
C GLN A 158 19.60 -6.91 1.50
N ALA A 159 19.07 -6.25 0.46
CA ALA A 159 19.64 -6.28 -0.89
C ALA A 159 21.10 -5.79 -0.91
N ALA A 160 21.39 -4.68 -0.23
CA ALA A 160 22.76 -4.16 -0.15
C ALA A 160 23.72 -5.12 0.60
N GLN A 161 23.23 -5.81 1.65
CA GLN A 161 24.00 -6.80 2.39
C GLN A 161 24.29 -8.06 1.57
N SER A 162 23.38 -8.46 0.69
CA SER A 162 23.56 -9.60 -0.23
C SER A 162 24.35 -9.24 -1.49
N GLY A 163 24.74 -7.96 -1.66
CA GLY A 163 25.41 -7.47 -2.87
C GLY A 163 24.47 -7.28 -4.07
N THR A 164 23.16 -7.38 -3.87
CA THR A 164 22.16 -7.09 -4.91
C THR A 164 22.11 -5.58 -5.16
N PRO A 165 22.33 -5.11 -6.40
CA PRO A 165 22.28 -3.69 -6.72
C PRO A 165 20.92 -3.06 -6.38
N VAL A 166 20.94 -1.87 -5.78
CA VAL A 166 19.75 -1.09 -5.48
C VAL A 166 19.76 0.23 -6.24
N LEU A 167 18.67 0.49 -6.95
CA LEU A 167 18.39 1.76 -7.61
C LEU A 167 17.18 2.43 -6.95
N ILE A 168 17.21 3.74 -6.81
CA ILE A 168 16.11 4.51 -6.22
C ILE A 168 15.68 5.59 -7.21
N VAL A 169 14.40 5.60 -7.59
CA VAL A 169 13.79 6.70 -8.34
C VAL A 169 12.86 7.43 -7.38
N ASN A 170 13.32 8.57 -6.86
CA ASN A 170 12.57 9.36 -5.90
C ASN A 170 12.98 10.83 -5.98
N GLN A 171 12.00 11.73 -5.90
CA GLN A 171 12.28 13.16 -5.77
C GLN A 171 12.67 13.49 -4.33
N GLY A 172 13.85 14.09 -4.17
CA GLY A 172 14.41 14.38 -2.86
C GLY A 172 15.08 13.16 -2.20
N PRO A 173 15.71 13.40 -1.03
CA PRO A 173 16.57 12.42 -0.37
C PRO A 173 15.76 11.23 0.19
N THR A 174 16.41 10.07 0.27
CA THR A 174 15.85 8.90 0.95
C THR A 174 16.77 8.41 2.05
N ARG A 175 16.22 7.66 3.01
CA ARG A 175 17.01 7.00 4.05
C ARG A 175 17.90 5.87 3.50
N GLY A 176 17.67 5.44 2.24
CA GLY A 176 18.43 4.40 1.54
C GLY A 176 19.61 4.91 0.71
N ASP A 177 19.81 6.22 0.58
CA ASP A 177 20.77 6.82 -0.38
C ASP A 177 22.21 6.31 -0.25
N ARG A 178 22.65 5.93 0.97
CA ARG A 178 24.01 5.38 1.20
C ARG A 178 24.19 3.94 0.70
N LEU A 179 23.11 3.26 0.36
CA LEU A 179 23.07 1.84 0.00
C LEU A 179 22.70 1.62 -1.46
N ALA A 180 22.47 2.70 -2.23
CA ALA A 180 21.85 2.63 -3.54
C ALA A 180 22.31 3.78 -4.44
N THR A 181 22.12 3.62 -5.75
CA THR A 181 22.21 4.74 -6.69
C THR A 181 20.84 5.40 -6.80
N ARG A 182 20.73 6.67 -6.37
CA ARG A 182 19.49 7.44 -6.49
C ARG A 182 19.46 8.31 -7.74
N VAL A 183 18.32 8.33 -8.40
CA VAL A 183 17.97 9.19 -9.52
C VAL A 183 16.83 10.12 -9.09
N ASP A 184 17.09 11.42 -9.13
CA ASP A 184 16.13 12.46 -8.73
C ASP A 184 15.26 12.87 -9.91
N LEU A 185 14.20 12.09 -10.16
CA LEU A 185 13.27 12.33 -11.26
C LEU A 185 11.82 12.20 -10.80
N PRO A 186 10.87 12.92 -11.43
CA PRO A 186 9.45 12.69 -11.24
C PRO A 186 9.08 11.25 -11.62
N LEU A 187 8.66 10.45 -10.63
CA LEU A 187 8.48 9.00 -10.78
C LEU A 187 7.60 8.62 -11.97
N GLY A 188 6.46 9.31 -12.12
CA GLY A 188 5.51 9.03 -13.19
C GLY A 188 6.13 9.15 -14.58
N ARG A 189 6.91 10.21 -14.84
CA ARG A 189 7.61 10.39 -16.12
C ARG A 189 8.73 9.37 -16.27
N ALA A 190 9.58 9.20 -15.26
CA ALA A 190 10.71 8.28 -15.31
C ALA A 190 10.27 6.86 -15.68
N LEU A 191 9.22 6.34 -15.05
CA LEU A 191 8.69 5.01 -15.35
C LEU A 191 8.10 4.90 -16.77
N THR A 192 7.33 5.90 -17.21
CA THR A 192 6.77 5.88 -18.57
C THR A 192 7.84 6.02 -19.65
N ASP A 193 8.94 6.70 -19.36
CA ASP A 193 10.04 6.87 -20.31
C ASP A 193 10.85 5.57 -20.42
N VAL A 194 11.18 4.94 -19.28
CA VAL A 194 11.84 3.62 -19.26
C VAL A 194 10.99 2.58 -19.97
N ALA A 195 9.70 2.47 -19.64
CA ALA A 195 8.81 1.51 -20.28
C ALA A 195 8.77 1.67 -21.81
N ARG A 196 8.74 2.90 -22.32
CA ARG A 196 8.79 3.17 -23.78
C ARG A 196 10.10 2.78 -24.44
N GLN A 197 11.21 2.77 -23.71
CA GLN A 197 12.53 2.45 -24.26
C GLN A 197 12.83 0.95 -24.24
N VAL A 198 12.33 0.23 -23.23
CA VAL A 198 12.69 -1.19 -23.01
C VAL A 198 11.64 -2.17 -23.48
N LEU A 199 10.40 -1.71 -23.66
CA LEU A 199 9.32 -2.54 -24.19
C LEU A 199 9.28 -2.44 -25.72
N PRO A 200 8.96 -3.54 -26.42
CA PRO A 200 8.72 -3.48 -27.86
C PRO A 200 7.56 -2.52 -28.16
N PRO A 201 7.56 -1.86 -29.34
CA PRO A 201 6.42 -1.07 -29.77
C PRO A 201 5.19 -1.98 -29.88
N SER A 202 4.11 -1.56 -29.23
CA SER A 202 2.78 -2.18 -29.27
C SER A 202 2.14 -2.06 -30.64
#